data_AF-A0A6B0VTK2-F1
#
_entry.id   AF-A0A6B0VTK2-F1
#
_cell.length_a   1.000
_cell.length_b   1.000
_cell.length_c   1.000
_cell.angle_alpha   90.00
_cell.angle_beta   90.00
_cell.angle_gamma   90.00
#
_symmetry.space_group_name_H-M   'P 1'
#
loop_
_entity.id
_entity.type
_entity.pdbx_description
1 polymer ?
#
loop_
_entity_poly.entity_id
_entity_poly.type
_entity_poly.pdbx_seq_one_letter_code
_entity_poly.pdbx_strand_id
1 'polypeptide(L)'
;MAEVYNWQIGREMEFPYAESRPEKQWGAVFDINKCIACQTCTMSCKTTWTHGEGQEHMFWNNVETKPYGGHPIGWDTEILDRLGTQNWGSDGVYEGDTIFETNDVDWDDMLIDDELGNFHGEDIEGYRPDDQDWAHPNIGEDEPAGESFESDTHIAEEEETHPMWFFYLPRVCNHCSFAACAGGCPVQAAYKRNEDGIVLIDEDSCQAAQECVRACPYGKSVYNPAESKSQKCVGCYPKVEQGMVPQCFENCLGKIRQHGWVNPPEEADPDNPIDFMVHEAEVALPLYPQLGLEPNVYYVPPINVPTDYLFQMFGPGVEEAKETYKAARRGDEEHRKLRGLLHLMGSTEWRIEQFEVTDEEAIGYDGSGSTVARVPMEEPQYQREHFDAQNNAYRLDVT
;
A
#
# COMPACT_ATOMS: atom_id res chain seq x y z
N MET A 1 28.55 3.14 9.74
CA MET A 1 27.21 3.37 9.20
C MET A 1 26.98 2.37 8.10
N ALA A 2 25.75 1.90 7.92
CA ALA A 2 25.35 1.43 6.61
C ALA A 2 24.65 2.60 5.92
N GLU A 3 25.39 3.29 5.04
CA GLU A 3 24.76 4.12 4.03
C GLU A 3 24.09 3.17 3.05
N VAL A 4 22.79 3.34 2.85
CA VAL A 4 21.99 2.51 1.95
C VAL A 4 21.31 3.41 0.92
N TYR A 5 21.23 2.96 -0.33
CA TYR A 5 20.55 3.71 -1.37
C TYR A 5 19.05 3.40 -1.36
N ASN A 6 18.23 4.45 -1.24
CA ASN A 6 16.78 4.34 -1.35
C ASN A 6 16.33 5.07 -2.63
N TRP A 7 15.98 4.28 -3.64
CA TRP A 7 15.62 4.78 -4.96
C TRP A 7 14.30 5.56 -4.97
N GLN A 8 13.40 5.35 -3.99
CA GLN A 8 12.14 6.08 -3.88
C GLN A 8 12.32 7.53 -3.40
N ILE A 9 13.45 7.83 -2.76
CA ILE A 9 13.82 9.18 -2.34
C ILE A 9 15.02 9.74 -3.12
N GLY A 10 15.58 8.95 -4.03
CA GLY A 10 16.64 9.36 -4.95
C GLY A 10 18.01 9.60 -4.31
N ARG A 11 18.26 9.15 -3.08
CA ARG A 11 19.52 9.39 -2.36
C ARG A 11 19.96 8.24 -1.45
N GLU A 12 21.22 8.29 -1.05
CA GLU A 12 21.71 7.53 0.11
C GLU A 12 21.13 8.12 1.39
N MET A 13 20.87 7.25 2.36
CA MET A 13 20.40 7.61 3.70
C MET A 13 21.05 6.72 4.75
N GLU A 14 21.02 7.16 6.00
CA GLU A 14 21.43 6.33 7.12
C GLU A 14 20.42 5.22 7.41
N PHE A 15 20.92 4.02 7.69
CA PHE A 15 20.10 2.91 8.15
C PHE A 15 20.86 2.08 9.20
N PRO A 16 20.18 1.52 10.24
CA PRO A 16 20.86 0.86 11.36
C PRO A 16 21.62 -0.43 10.99
N TYR A 17 21.34 -1.00 9.81
CA TYR A 17 21.88 -2.30 9.39
C TYR A 17 22.43 -2.23 7.97
N ALA A 18 23.36 -3.11 7.63
CA ALA A 18 23.80 -3.27 6.25
C ALA A 18 22.61 -3.57 5.31
N GLU A 19 22.66 -3.01 4.10
CA GLU A 19 21.65 -3.29 3.08
C GLU A 19 21.55 -4.81 2.82
N SER A 20 20.33 -5.33 2.90
CA SER A 20 20.03 -6.74 2.65
C SER A 20 18.70 -6.85 1.92
N ARG A 21 18.79 -6.96 0.59
CA ARG A 21 17.65 -7.18 -0.31
C ARG A 21 17.33 -8.69 -0.40
N PRO A 22 16.05 -9.09 -0.38
CA PRO A 22 15.66 -10.50 -0.57
C PRO A 22 15.82 -10.95 -2.03
N GLU A 23 15.76 -12.26 -2.29
CA GLU A 23 15.74 -12.84 -3.65
C GLU A 23 14.53 -12.38 -4.47
N LYS A 24 13.40 -12.16 -3.80
CA LYS A 24 12.19 -11.54 -4.35
C LYS A 24 11.60 -10.64 -3.29
N GLN A 25 11.05 -9.50 -3.68
CA GLN A 25 10.41 -8.59 -2.74
C GLN A 25 8.90 -8.59 -2.95
N TRP A 26 8.15 -9.01 -1.93
CA TRP A 26 6.68 -8.94 -1.87
C TRP A 26 6.25 -7.51 -2.20
N GLY A 27 5.43 -7.36 -3.23
CA GLY A 27 4.98 -6.07 -3.76
C GLY A 27 3.49 -6.04 -4.03
N ALA A 28 2.90 -4.86 -3.94
CA ALA A 28 1.50 -4.65 -4.27
C ALA A 28 1.22 -3.27 -4.85
N VAL A 29 0.21 -3.18 -5.71
CA VAL A 29 -0.33 -1.91 -6.23
C VAL A 29 -1.82 -1.85 -5.95
N PHE A 30 -2.28 -0.75 -5.33
CA PHE A 30 -3.69 -0.47 -5.06
C PHE A 30 -4.21 0.67 -5.94
N ASP A 31 -5.13 0.35 -6.85
CA ASP A 31 -5.83 1.34 -7.66
C ASP A 31 -6.97 1.99 -6.87
N ILE A 32 -6.66 3.03 -6.11
CA ILE A 32 -7.61 3.68 -5.21
C ILE A 32 -8.64 4.56 -5.93
N ASN A 33 -8.55 4.74 -7.26
CA ASN A 33 -9.63 5.29 -8.07
C ASN A 33 -10.85 4.36 -8.15
N LYS A 34 -10.64 3.05 -7.94
CA LYS A 34 -11.70 2.01 -7.96
C LYS A 34 -12.14 1.60 -6.55
N CYS A 35 -11.55 2.17 -5.50
CA CYS A 35 -11.87 1.79 -4.13
C CYS A 35 -13.28 2.28 -3.76
N ILE A 36 -14.06 1.42 -3.13
CA ILE A 36 -15.45 1.71 -2.71
C ILE A 36 -15.65 1.55 -1.20
N ALA A 37 -14.58 1.48 -0.42
CA ALA A 37 -14.58 1.29 1.04
C ALA A 37 -15.53 0.21 1.61
N CYS A 38 -15.89 -0.81 0.83
CA CYS A 38 -16.83 -1.85 1.27
C CYS A 38 -16.35 -2.71 2.47
N GLN A 39 -15.15 -2.47 3.00
CA GLN A 39 -14.51 -3.20 4.11
C GLN A 39 -14.36 -4.71 3.92
N THR A 40 -14.64 -5.25 2.72
CA THR A 40 -14.55 -6.70 2.46
C THR A 40 -13.11 -7.21 2.64
N CYS A 41 -12.12 -6.44 2.20
CA CYS A 41 -10.71 -6.75 2.41
C CYS A 41 -10.30 -6.75 3.90
N THR A 42 -10.86 -5.82 4.68
CA THR A 42 -10.68 -5.71 6.14
C THR A 42 -11.23 -6.96 6.81
N MET A 43 -12.48 -7.31 6.52
CA MET A 43 -13.14 -8.47 7.10
C MET A 43 -12.51 -9.79 6.67
N SER A 44 -12.08 -9.91 5.41
CA SER A 44 -11.40 -11.10 4.92
C SER A 44 -10.08 -11.36 5.65
N CYS A 45 -9.29 -10.31 5.90
CA CYS A 45 -8.07 -10.44 6.70
C CYS A 45 -8.40 -10.76 8.16
N LYS A 46 -9.40 -10.07 8.73
CA LYS A 46 -9.82 -10.22 10.13
C LYS A 46 -10.23 -11.65 10.45
N THR A 47 -11.12 -12.22 9.65
CA THR A 47 -11.63 -13.58 9.85
C THR A 47 -10.60 -14.66 9.57
N THR A 48 -9.59 -14.37 8.75
CA THR A 48 -8.51 -15.33 8.44
C THR A 48 -7.43 -15.35 9.51
N TRP A 49 -7.05 -14.18 10.04
CA TRP A 49 -5.81 -14.06 10.82
C TRP A 49 -5.97 -13.48 12.23
N THR A 50 -6.89 -12.54 12.46
CA THR A 50 -6.94 -11.76 13.70
C THR A 50 -8.25 -11.93 14.48
N HIS A 51 -8.70 -13.18 14.58
CA HIS A 51 -9.94 -13.57 15.26
C HIS A 51 -9.70 -14.20 16.65
N GLY A 52 -8.45 -14.28 17.10
CA GLY A 52 -8.05 -14.81 18.40
C GLY A 52 -8.23 -13.82 19.55
N GLU A 53 -7.97 -14.29 20.78
CA GLU A 53 -8.03 -13.47 21.99
C GLU A 53 -6.93 -12.40 21.97
N GLY A 54 -7.29 -11.16 22.30
CA GLY A 54 -6.38 -10.01 22.29
C GLY A 54 -6.01 -9.53 20.89
N GLN A 55 -6.66 -10.07 19.84
CA GLN A 55 -6.50 -9.63 18.46
C GLN A 55 -7.68 -8.77 17.98
N GLU A 56 -8.67 -8.48 18.83
CA GLU A 56 -9.93 -7.82 18.47
C GLU A 56 -9.70 -6.44 17.83
N HIS A 57 -8.75 -5.67 18.33
CA HIS A 57 -8.33 -4.36 17.80
C HIS A 57 -7.36 -4.45 16.62
N MET A 58 -6.87 -5.64 16.26
CA MET A 58 -5.92 -5.81 15.18
C MET A 58 -6.60 -5.85 13.82
N PHE A 59 -6.46 -4.77 13.05
CA PHE A 59 -6.86 -4.67 11.66
C PHE A 59 -5.63 -4.58 10.75
N TRP A 60 -4.98 -5.73 10.53
CA TRP A 60 -3.78 -5.83 9.70
C TRP A 60 -4.02 -5.26 8.29
N ASN A 61 -5.19 -5.52 7.71
CA ASN A 61 -5.76 -4.73 6.63
C ASN A 61 -6.87 -3.84 7.21
N ASN A 62 -6.79 -2.54 6.99
CA ASN A 62 -7.86 -1.57 7.27
C ASN A 62 -8.12 -0.71 6.02
N VAL A 63 -9.27 -0.03 5.98
CA VAL A 63 -9.57 1.00 4.98
C VAL A 63 -10.03 2.22 5.74
N GLU A 64 -9.41 3.37 5.46
CA GLU A 64 -9.71 4.65 6.10
C GLU A 64 -10.12 5.69 5.05
N THR A 65 -10.98 6.64 5.45
CA THR A 65 -11.36 7.78 4.61
C THR A 65 -10.38 8.93 4.84
N LYS A 66 -9.72 9.40 3.78
CA LYS A 66 -8.83 10.56 3.85
C LYS A 66 -9.60 11.84 3.46
N PRO A 67 -9.31 12.97 4.13
CA PRO A 67 -8.08 13.22 4.91
C PRO A 67 -8.15 12.92 6.42
N TYR A 68 -9.32 12.71 7.01
CA TYR A 68 -9.47 12.74 8.48
C TYR A 68 -9.40 11.37 9.17
N GLY A 69 -9.66 10.29 8.46
CA GLY A 69 -9.63 8.93 8.99
C GLY A 69 -8.23 8.35 9.12
N GLY A 70 -8.05 7.48 10.10
CA GLY A 70 -6.80 6.78 10.37
C GLY A 70 -6.99 5.61 11.33
N HIS A 71 -6.22 4.54 11.12
CA HIS A 71 -6.12 3.45 12.09
C HIS A 71 -4.68 2.88 12.20
N PRO A 72 -3.99 3.04 13.34
CA PRO A 72 -4.42 3.74 14.55
C PRO A 72 -4.71 5.23 14.27
N ILE A 73 -5.54 5.86 15.10
CA ILE A 73 -5.91 7.27 14.92
C ILE A 73 -4.62 8.12 14.91
N GLY A 74 -4.55 9.07 13.98
CA GLY A 74 -3.43 10.02 13.87
C GLY A 74 -2.11 9.42 13.37
N TRP A 75 -2.07 8.20 12.85
CA TRP A 75 -0.80 7.55 12.51
C TRP A 75 0.10 8.31 11.55
N ASP A 76 -0.47 8.96 10.56
CA ASP A 76 0.26 9.78 9.61
C ASP A 76 0.56 11.16 10.16
N THR A 77 -0.41 11.80 10.84
CA THR A 77 -0.18 13.13 11.42
C THR A 77 0.88 13.11 12.53
N GLU A 78 0.86 12.11 13.41
CA GLU A 78 1.83 11.97 14.51
C GLU A 78 3.26 11.88 14.00
N ILE A 79 3.52 11.04 12.98
CA ILE A 79 4.87 10.90 12.44
C ILE A 79 5.29 12.11 11.59
N LEU A 80 4.37 12.68 10.80
CA LEU A 80 4.67 13.84 9.98
C LEU A 80 4.94 15.09 10.84
N ASP A 81 4.22 15.28 11.93
CA ASP A 81 4.45 16.40 12.87
C ASP A 81 5.82 16.29 13.54
N ARG A 82 6.31 15.06 13.79
CA ARG A 82 7.64 14.80 14.35
C ARG A 82 8.76 15.11 13.37
N LEU A 83 8.59 14.73 12.10
CA LEU A 83 9.54 15.07 11.04
C LEU A 83 9.50 16.57 10.73
N GLY A 84 8.38 17.24 10.98
CA GLY A 84 8.23 18.66 10.66
C GLY A 84 8.16 18.91 9.15
N THR A 85 8.39 20.16 8.73
CA THR A 85 8.35 20.52 7.32
C THR A 85 9.59 20.04 6.60
N GLN A 86 9.38 19.20 5.59
CA GLN A 86 10.41 18.59 4.76
C GLN A 86 10.26 19.02 3.30
N ASN A 87 11.31 18.89 2.49
CA ASN A 87 11.32 19.38 1.11
C ASN A 87 11.77 18.30 0.12
N TRP A 88 11.22 18.40 -1.08
CA TRP A 88 11.69 17.68 -2.26
C TRP A 88 12.39 18.66 -3.19
N GLY A 89 13.57 18.28 -3.67
CA GLY A 89 14.32 19.00 -4.69
C GLY A 89 13.53 19.06 -6.00
N SER A 90 13.86 20.04 -6.85
CA SER A 90 13.22 20.19 -8.17
C SER A 90 13.51 19.04 -9.13
N ASP A 91 14.50 18.21 -8.81
CA ASP A 91 14.89 16.98 -9.52
C ASP A 91 14.20 15.72 -8.96
N GLY A 92 13.32 15.87 -7.98
CA GLY A 92 12.59 14.77 -7.35
C GLY A 92 13.36 14.04 -6.25
N VAL A 93 14.56 14.51 -5.88
CA VAL A 93 15.33 13.95 -4.76
C VAL A 93 14.82 14.51 -3.44
N TYR A 94 14.64 13.66 -2.42
CA TYR A 94 14.23 14.11 -1.09
C TYR A 94 15.40 14.77 -0.37
N GLU A 95 15.20 15.99 0.13
CA GLU A 95 16.25 16.78 0.79
C GLU A 95 16.13 16.79 2.33
N GLY A 96 15.06 16.21 2.85
CA GLY A 96 14.79 16.13 4.28
C GLY A 96 15.43 14.94 4.98
N ASP A 97 15.28 14.88 6.30
CA ASP A 97 15.68 13.72 7.10
C ASP A 97 14.59 12.64 7.08
N THR A 98 15.01 11.37 7.04
CA THR A 98 14.12 10.22 7.25
C THR A 98 13.97 9.91 8.75
N ILE A 99 13.11 8.97 9.11
CA ILE A 99 12.93 8.56 10.52
C ILE A 99 14.20 7.93 11.13
N PHE A 100 15.15 7.53 10.30
CA PHE A 100 16.43 6.96 10.72
C PHE A 100 17.50 8.02 11.00
N GLU A 101 17.35 9.22 10.40
CA GLU A 101 18.33 10.32 10.46
C GLU A 101 17.92 11.41 11.47
N THR A 102 16.62 11.51 11.79
CA THR A 102 16.04 12.62 12.58
C THR A 102 16.66 12.80 13.97
N ASN A 103 17.19 11.74 14.58
CA ASN A 103 17.70 11.76 15.95
C ASN A 103 19.23 11.91 16.05
N ASP A 104 19.94 12.18 14.93
CA ASP A 104 21.41 12.36 14.88
C ASP A 104 22.19 11.20 15.56
N VAL A 105 21.74 9.97 15.31
CA VAL A 105 22.21 8.78 16.01
C VAL A 105 23.52 8.28 15.40
N ASP A 106 24.54 8.06 16.23
CA ASP A 106 25.79 7.41 15.78
C ASP A 106 25.61 5.88 15.71
N TRP A 107 25.28 5.38 14.52
CA TRP A 107 25.09 3.94 14.29
C TRP A 107 26.39 3.11 14.36
N ASP A 108 27.58 3.73 14.42
CA ASP A 108 28.88 3.01 14.52
C ASP A 108 29.31 2.70 15.96
N ASP A 109 28.92 3.51 16.94
CA ASP A 109 29.25 3.29 18.36
C ASP A 109 28.27 2.32 19.06
N MET A 110 27.33 1.77 18.29
CA MET A 110 26.33 0.83 18.77
C MET A 110 26.86 -0.60 18.82
N LEU A 111 27.62 -0.87 19.88
CA LEU A 111 27.97 -2.24 20.26
C LEU A 111 26.69 -3.06 20.50
N ILE A 112 26.61 -4.22 19.83
CA ILE A 112 25.72 -5.32 20.23
C ILE A 112 26.19 -5.80 21.61
N ASP A 113 25.77 -5.11 22.67
CA ASP A 113 25.96 -5.60 24.03
C ASP A 113 24.77 -6.51 24.39
N ASP A 114 25.05 -7.60 25.09
CA ASP A 114 24.05 -8.57 25.57
C ASP A 114 23.12 -7.97 26.65
N GLU A 115 23.34 -6.71 27.05
CA GLU A 115 22.40 -5.96 27.86
C GLU A 115 21.22 -5.47 27.00
N LEU A 116 20.04 -6.06 27.26
CA LEU A 116 18.74 -5.64 26.73
C LEU A 116 18.52 -4.11 26.79
N GLY A 117 19.26 -3.36 27.61
CA GLY A 117 19.15 -1.91 27.78
C GLY A 117 19.71 -1.02 26.66
N ASN A 118 20.48 -1.57 25.70
CA ASN A 118 20.95 -0.81 24.52
C ASN A 118 19.96 -0.97 23.35
N PHE A 119 18.76 -0.43 23.53
CA PHE A 119 17.66 -0.56 22.58
C PHE A 119 17.85 0.36 21.37
N HIS A 120 18.29 -0.19 20.22
CA HIS A 120 18.25 0.48 18.91
C HIS A 120 16.83 0.93 18.47
N GLY A 121 15.82 0.47 19.20
CA GLY A 121 14.44 0.89 19.05
C GLY A 121 14.34 2.40 19.22
N GLU A 122 14.63 2.95 20.40
CA GLU A 122 14.35 4.35 20.76
C GLU A 122 15.01 5.39 19.85
N ASP A 123 16.12 5.01 19.21
CA ASP A 123 16.89 5.82 18.27
C ASP A 123 16.16 6.10 16.95
N ILE A 124 15.30 5.17 16.50
CA ILE A 124 14.46 5.35 15.31
C ILE A 124 13.26 6.21 15.68
N GLU A 125 13.03 7.32 14.96
CA GLU A 125 11.89 8.18 15.23
C GLU A 125 10.58 7.44 14.98
N GLY A 126 9.65 7.57 15.94
CA GLY A 126 8.42 6.80 15.94
C GLY A 126 7.58 7.11 17.16
N TYR A 127 6.32 6.73 17.10
CA TYR A 127 5.35 7.00 18.16
C TYR A 127 4.61 5.70 18.51
N ARG A 128 4.30 5.54 19.80
CA ARG A 128 3.56 4.37 20.28
C ARG A 128 2.09 4.78 20.44
N PRO A 129 1.17 4.27 19.61
CA PRO A 129 -0.24 4.59 19.76
C PRO A 129 -0.78 4.02 21.07
N ASP A 130 -1.68 4.76 21.71
CA ASP A 130 -2.34 4.34 22.94
C ASP A 130 -3.58 3.46 22.65
N ASP A 131 -4.20 2.91 23.70
CA ASP A 131 -5.38 2.05 23.55
C ASP A 131 -6.57 2.75 22.86
N GLN A 132 -6.68 4.07 23.02
CA GLN A 132 -7.77 4.86 22.44
C GLN A 132 -7.58 5.06 20.93
N ASP A 133 -6.33 5.15 20.47
CA ASP A 133 -5.97 5.22 19.05
C ASP A 133 -6.37 3.95 18.28
N TRP A 134 -6.41 2.81 18.96
CA TRP A 134 -6.82 1.53 18.37
C TRP A 134 -8.33 1.26 18.47
N ALA A 135 -9.05 2.00 19.32
CA ALA A 135 -10.42 1.68 19.69
C ALA A 135 -11.44 1.81 18.54
N HIS A 136 -11.18 2.68 17.56
CA HIS A 136 -12.11 3.00 16.48
C HIS A 136 -11.45 2.81 15.10
N PRO A 137 -11.57 1.62 14.49
CA PRO A 137 -10.82 1.27 13.27
C PRO A 137 -11.26 1.99 12.00
N ASN A 138 -12.36 2.74 12.04
CA ASN A 138 -12.92 3.46 10.89
C ASN A 138 -13.59 4.79 11.32
N ILE A 139 -13.00 5.48 12.30
CA ILE A 139 -13.45 6.82 12.66
C ILE A 139 -13.21 7.78 11.49
N GLY A 140 -14.15 8.72 11.26
CA GLY A 140 -14.09 9.63 10.12
C GLY A 140 -14.51 9.00 8.78
N GLU A 141 -15.19 7.84 8.80
CA GLU A 141 -15.77 7.23 7.59
C GLU A 141 -16.65 8.22 6.84
N ASP A 142 -16.40 8.32 5.54
CA ASP A 142 -17.08 9.23 4.60
C ASP A 142 -17.07 10.70 5.03
N GLU A 143 -16.14 11.13 5.90
CA GLU A 143 -16.00 12.53 6.29
C GLU A 143 -15.25 13.32 5.21
N PRO A 144 -15.92 14.26 4.51
CA PRO A 144 -15.33 14.99 3.40
C PRO A 144 -14.55 16.22 3.88
N ALA A 145 -13.52 16.60 3.14
CA ALA A 145 -12.85 17.89 3.26
C ALA A 145 -13.26 18.84 2.13
N GLY A 146 -13.02 20.13 2.32
CA GLY A 146 -13.23 21.16 1.30
C GLY A 146 -14.27 22.22 1.67
N GLU A 147 -14.77 22.93 0.67
CA GLU A 147 -15.67 24.08 0.84
C GLU A 147 -17.15 23.69 0.82
N SER A 148 -17.99 24.39 1.60
CA SER A 148 -19.43 24.21 1.51
C SER A 148 -19.96 24.60 0.13
N PHE A 149 -20.78 23.75 -0.49
CA PHE A 149 -21.46 24.04 -1.77
C PHE A 149 -22.91 24.49 -1.56
N GLU A 150 -23.43 25.28 -2.50
CA GLU A 150 -24.85 25.60 -2.60
C GLU A 150 -25.54 24.58 -3.53
N SER A 151 -26.87 24.45 -3.47
CA SER A 151 -27.62 23.46 -4.27
C SER A 151 -27.44 23.60 -5.78
N ASP A 152 -27.05 24.79 -6.24
CA ASP A 152 -26.95 25.16 -7.64
C ASP A 152 -25.48 25.32 -8.08
N THR A 153 -24.52 24.85 -7.28
CA THR A 153 -23.10 24.83 -7.66
C THR A 153 -22.91 23.90 -8.87
N HIS A 154 -22.52 24.49 -10.00
CA HIS A 154 -22.15 23.74 -11.20
C HIS A 154 -20.64 23.51 -11.17
N ILE A 155 -20.24 22.23 -11.21
CA ILE A 155 -18.84 21.85 -11.33
C ILE A 155 -18.53 21.86 -12.83
N ALA A 156 -17.67 22.79 -13.24
CA ALA A 156 -17.24 22.86 -14.64
C ALA A 156 -16.45 21.59 -14.99
N GLU A 157 -16.54 21.14 -16.25
CA GLU A 157 -15.70 20.02 -16.73
C GLU A 157 -14.19 20.33 -16.62
N GLU A 158 -13.84 21.61 -16.51
CA GLU A 158 -12.47 22.13 -16.35
C GLU A 158 -11.97 22.07 -14.90
N GLU A 159 -12.87 21.90 -13.91
CA GLU A 159 -12.52 21.74 -12.50
C GLU A 159 -12.01 20.31 -12.27
N GLU A 160 -10.71 20.15 -12.07
CA GLU A 160 -10.11 18.82 -11.86
C GLU A 160 -10.52 18.16 -10.54
N THR A 161 -10.87 18.96 -9.53
CA THR A 161 -11.16 18.51 -8.17
C THR A 161 -12.52 18.98 -7.74
N HIS A 162 -13.31 18.08 -7.15
CA HIS A 162 -14.59 18.44 -6.57
C HIS A 162 -14.37 19.33 -5.33
N PRO A 163 -15.12 20.44 -5.13
CA PRO A 163 -14.93 21.37 -4.00
C PRO A 163 -15.01 20.70 -2.62
N MET A 164 -15.80 19.63 -2.53
CA MET A 164 -15.79 18.67 -1.43
C MET A 164 -15.18 17.35 -1.88
N TRP A 165 -14.17 16.85 -1.21
CA TRP A 165 -13.49 15.63 -1.61
C TRP A 165 -13.15 14.77 -0.41
N PHE A 166 -13.11 13.48 -0.66
CA PHE A 166 -12.49 12.46 0.17
C PHE A 166 -12.12 11.30 -0.75
N PHE A 167 -11.31 10.40 -0.25
CA PHE A 167 -11.03 9.13 -0.92
C PHE A 167 -10.73 8.06 0.10
N TYR A 168 -10.65 6.82 -0.37
CA TYR A 168 -10.44 5.67 0.49
C TYR A 168 -9.02 5.15 0.37
N LEU A 169 -8.36 5.01 1.51
CA LEU A 169 -6.99 4.50 1.61
C LEU A 169 -6.99 3.13 2.30
N PRO A 170 -7.06 2.02 1.55
CA PRO A 170 -6.84 0.69 2.08
C PRO A 170 -5.37 0.49 2.41
N ARG A 171 -5.03 0.14 3.66
CA ARG A 171 -3.64 -0.08 4.08
C ARG A 171 -3.40 -1.47 4.64
N VAL A 172 -2.22 -2.00 4.34
CA VAL A 172 -1.64 -3.24 4.90
C VAL A 172 -0.23 -2.94 5.42
N CYS A 173 0.48 -3.94 5.97
CA CYS A 173 1.93 -3.77 6.17
C CYS A 173 2.61 -3.63 4.80
N ASN A 174 3.50 -2.65 4.68
CA ASN A 174 4.20 -2.40 3.42
C ASN A 174 5.35 -3.37 3.14
N HIS A 175 5.69 -4.25 4.10
CA HIS A 175 6.83 -5.18 4.03
C HIS A 175 8.10 -4.50 3.49
N CYS A 176 8.40 -3.31 4.02
CA CYS A 176 9.34 -2.35 3.45
C CYS A 176 10.77 -2.90 3.34
N SER A 177 11.55 -2.42 2.36
CA SER A 177 12.95 -2.83 2.16
C SER A 177 13.82 -2.44 3.36
N PHE A 178 13.59 -1.26 3.93
CA PHE A 178 14.22 -0.78 5.17
C PHE A 178 13.20 -0.78 6.31
N ALA A 179 12.90 -1.98 6.82
CA ALA A 179 11.82 -2.17 7.78
C ALA A 179 12.20 -1.73 9.21
N ALA A 180 11.75 -0.54 9.61
CA ALA A 180 11.97 0.00 10.96
C ALA A 180 11.47 -0.94 12.08
N CYS A 181 10.40 -1.71 11.87
CA CYS A 181 9.92 -2.68 12.86
C CYS A 181 10.89 -3.85 13.09
N ALA A 182 11.59 -4.31 12.05
CA ALA A 182 12.64 -5.31 12.18
C ALA A 182 13.89 -4.69 12.78
N GLY A 183 14.24 -3.49 12.34
CA GLY A 183 15.43 -2.79 12.83
C GLY A 183 15.34 -2.27 14.26
N GLY A 184 14.14 -1.96 14.76
CA GLY A 184 13.95 -1.52 16.14
C GLY A 184 13.78 -2.67 17.15
N CYS A 185 13.77 -3.94 16.71
CA CYS A 185 13.48 -5.06 17.60
C CYS A 185 14.75 -5.47 18.40
N PRO A 186 14.78 -5.29 19.73
CA PRO A 186 15.98 -5.52 20.54
C PRO A 186 16.38 -7.00 20.66
N VAL A 187 15.42 -7.90 20.46
CA VAL A 187 15.64 -9.35 20.53
C VAL A 187 15.61 -9.99 19.14
N GLN A 188 15.58 -9.17 18.08
CA GLN A 188 15.55 -9.60 16.68
C GLN A 188 14.43 -10.61 16.35
N ALA A 189 13.32 -10.54 17.08
CA ALA A 189 12.14 -11.35 16.79
C ALA A 189 11.42 -10.90 15.51
N ALA A 190 11.54 -9.64 15.12
CA ALA A 190 11.05 -9.14 13.84
C ALA A 190 12.15 -9.29 12.78
N TYR A 191 11.84 -9.94 11.65
CA TYR A 191 12.81 -10.26 10.60
C TYR A 191 12.17 -10.20 9.21
N LYS A 192 13.00 -10.03 8.18
CA LYS A 192 12.58 -10.13 6.77
C LYS A 192 13.00 -11.49 6.22
N ARG A 193 12.07 -12.20 5.60
CA ARG A 193 12.34 -13.46 4.87
C ARG A 193 13.17 -13.18 3.61
N ASN A 194 14.14 -14.06 3.33
CA ASN A 194 15.06 -13.87 2.20
C ASN A 194 14.41 -14.25 0.86
N GLU A 195 13.51 -15.23 0.87
CA GLU A 195 12.91 -15.81 -0.33
C GLU A 195 11.80 -14.96 -0.96
N ASP A 196 11.14 -14.09 -0.18
CA ASP A 196 9.96 -13.33 -0.61
C ASP A 196 9.86 -11.92 -0.02
N GLY A 197 10.79 -11.49 0.83
CA GLY A 197 10.79 -10.15 1.40
C GLY A 197 9.67 -9.87 2.40
N ILE A 198 8.89 -10.88 2.81
CA ILE A 198 7.84 -10.73 3.80
C ILE A 198 8.48 -10.52 5.17
N VAL A 199 8.27 -9.34 5.74
CA VAL A 199 8.60 -9.06 7.15
C VAL A 199 7.64 -9.79 8.08
N LEU A 200 8.14 -10.53 9.08
CA LEU A 200 7.38 -11.29 10.08
C LEU A 200 7.84 -10.94 11.50
N ILE A 201 7.06 -11.35 12.50
CA ILE A 201 7.46 -11.38 13.91
C ILE A 201 7.39 -12.84 14.36
N ASP A 202 8.51 -13.37 14.82
CA ASP A 202 8.56 -14.66 15.52
C ASP A 202 7.96 -14.49 16.92
N GLU A 203 6.77 -15.05 17.11
CA GLU A 203 6.06 -14.98 18.38
C GLU A 203 6.76 -15.79 19.48
N ASP A 204 7.54 -16.83 19.16
CA ASP A 204 8.28 -17.59 20.18
C ASP A 204 9.44 -16.74 20.76
N SER A 205 10.14 -15.99 19.90
CA SER A 205 11.25 -15.11 20.28
C SER A 205 10.81 -13.74 20.81
N CYS A 206 9.57 -13.32 20.54
CA CYS A 206 9.07 -12.00 20.95
C CYS A 206 8.99 -11.84 22.48
N GLN A 207 9.62 -10.79 23.02
CA GLN A 207 9.63 -10.47 24.45
C GLN A 207 8.75 -9.27 24.84
N ALA A 208 7.77 -8.91 24.00
CA ALA A 208 6.84 -7.79 24.26
C ALA A 208 7.50 -6.42 24.52
N ALA A 209 8.70 -6.17 23.98
CA ALA A 209 9.36 -4.86 24.10
C ALA A 209 8.55 -3.72 23.42
N GLN A 210 7.71 -4.07 22.44
CA GLN A 210 6.85 -3.16 21.68
C GLN A 210 7.59 -2.06 20.89
N GLU A 211 8.92 -2.12 20.78
CA GLU A 211 9.65 -1.20 19.91
C GLU A 211 9.26 -1.33 18.43
N CYS A 212 8.92 -2.54 17.97
CA CYS A 212 8.36 -2.71 16.63
C CYS A 212 6.99 -2.02 16.42
N VAL A 213 6.23 -1.77 17.49
CA VAL A 213 4.95 -1.03 17.48
C VAL A 213 5.23 0.47 17.40
N ARG A 214 6.21 0.96 18.17
CA ARG A 214 6.62 2.38 18.17
C ARG A 214 7.34 2.80 16.88
N ALA A 215 8.30 2.00 16.43
CA ALA A 215 9.18 2.32 15.31
C ALA A 215 8.49 2.15 13.94
N CYS A 216 7.34 1.49 13.85
CA CYS A 216 6.62 1.37 12.58
C CYS A 216 5.76 2.63 12.36
N PRO A 217 6.15 3.56 11.47
CA PRO A 217 5.39 4.80 11.31
C PRO A 217 4.01 4.59 10.71
N TYR A 218 3.78 3.44 10.04
CA TYR A 218 2.48 3.09 9.46
C TYR A 218 1.49 2.47 10.46
N GLY A 219 1.90 2.24 11.72
CA GLY A 219 1.07 1.58 12.73
C GLY A 219 0.68 0.14 12.35
N LYS A 220 1.63 -0.64 11.79
CA LYS A 220 1.35 -2.00 11.25
C LYS A 220 1.95 -3.16 12.04
N SER A 221 2.62 -2.88 13.14
CA SER A 221 2.88 -3.86 14.22
C SER A 221 1.95 -3.52 15.38
N VAL A 222 1.23 -4.51 15.91
CA VAL A 222 0.20 -4.30 16.93
C VAL A 222 0.47 -5.21 18.12
N TYR A 223 0.33 -4.71 19.33
CA TYR A 223 0.52 -5.52 20.54
C TYR A 223 -0.74 -6.31 20.89
N ASN A 224 -0.58 -7.61 21.13
CA ASN A 224 -1.58 -8.50 21.73
C ASN A 224 -1.36 -8.55 23.25
N PRO A 225 -2.23 -7.94 24.07
CA PRO A 225 -2.10 -7.97 25.52
C PRO A 225 -2.44 -9.34 26.13
N ALA A 226 -3.25 -10.16 25.48
CA ALA A 226 -3.62 -11.49 25.97
C ALA A 226 -2.45 -12.48 25.85
N GLU A 227 -1.70 -12.41 24.75
CA GLU A 227 -0.56 -13.29 24.49
C GLU A 227 0.77 -12.69 24.97
N SER A 228 0.80 -11.38 25.27
CA SER A 228 2.03 -10.62 25.51
C SER A 228 3.02 -10.75 24.35
N LYS A 229 2.52 -10.51 23.13
CA LYS A 229 3.28 -10.61 21.88
C LYS A 229 2.90 -9.48 20.94
N SER A 230 3.85 -8.98 20.16
CA SER A 230 3.53 -8.11 19.03
C SER A 230 3.25 -8.96 17.79
N GLN A 231 2.21 -8.62 17.06
CA GLN A 231 1.75 -9.34 15.87
C GLN A 231 1.55 -8.35 14.71
N LYS A 232 1.61 -8.83 13.47
CA LYS A 232 1.49 -7.98 12.27
C LYS A 232 0.98 -8.77 11.08
N CYS A 233 0.59 -8.06 10.02
CA CYS A 233 0.29 -8.65 8.72
C CYS A 233 1.40 -9.61 8.29
N VAL A 234 1.03 -10.85 7.96
CA VAL A 234 1.96 -11.91 7.56
C VAL A 234 2.12 -12.04 6.03
N GLY A 235 1.66 -11.05 5.26
CA GLY A 235 1.66 -11.08 3.79
C GLY A 235 0.82 -12.23 3.19
N CYS A 236 0.03 -12.93 4.01
CA CYS A 236 -0.54 -14.25 3.69
C CYS A 236 0.52 -15.22 3.13
N TYR A 237 1.73 -15.28 3.73
CA TYR A 237 2.82 -16.12 3.23
C TYR A 237 2.41 -17.55 2.86
N PRO A 238 1.50 -18.26 3.58
CA PRO A 238 1.11 -19.61 3.19
C PRO A 238 0.44 -19.68 1.81
N LYS A 239 -0.25 -18.62 1.38
CA LYS A 239 -0.84 -18.50 0.04
C LYS A 239 0.19 -18.06 -0.99
N VAL A 240 1.04 -17.11 -0.62
CA VAL A 240 2.11 -16.60 -1.49
C VAL A 240 3.07 -17.71 -1.92
N GLU A 241 3.43 -18.60 -1.00
CA GLU A 241 4.24 -19.81 -1.24
C GLU A 241 3.59 -20.79 -2.23
N GLN A 242 2.26 -20.76 -2.35
CA GLN A 242 1.49 -21.59 -3.28
C GLN A 242 1.26 -20.90 -4.63
N GLY A 243 1.80 -19.69 -4.85
CA GLY A 243 1.55 -18.91 -6.06
C GLY A 243 0.21 -18.15 -6.06
N MET A 244 -0.52 -18.15 -4.94
CA MET A 244 -1.79 -17.45 -4.81
C MET A 244 -1.61 -16.02 -4.28
N VAL A 245 -2.61 -15.17 -4.48
CA VAL A 245 -2.63 -13.82 -3.91
C VAL A 245 -3.13 -13.81 -2.45
N PRO A 246 -2.76 -12.80 -1.65
CA PRO A 246 -3.24 -12.68 -0.27
C PRO A 246 -4.77 -12.56 -0.17
N GLN A 247 -5.35 -12.92 0.98
CA GLN A 247 -6.82 -13.01 1.14
C GLN A 247 -7.54 -11.68 0.88
N CYS A 248 -6.94 -10.55 1.28
CA CYS A 248 -7.52 -9.22 1.05
C CYS A 248 -7.48 -8.79 -0.42
N PHE A 249 -6.71 -9.47 -1.27
CA PHE A 249 -6.59 -9.23 -2.72
C PHE A 249 -7.64 -10.04 -3.47
N GLU A 250 -7.71 -11.35 -3.18
CA GLU A 250 -8.70 -12.26 -3.77
C GLU A 250 -10.14 -11.78 -3.54
N ASN A 251 -10.45 -11.30 -2.33
CA ASN A 251 -11.80 -10.86 -1.96
C ASN A 251 -12.07 -9.38 -2.23
N CYS A 252 -11.20 -8.70 -2.99
CA CYS A 252 -11.39 -7.30 -3.29
C CYS A 252 -12.52 -7.09 -4.32
N LEU A 253 -13.72 -6.73 -3.85
CA LEU A 253 -14.86 -6.46 -4.73
C LEU A 253 -14.61 -5.34 -5.74
N GLY A 254 -13.90 -4.30 -5.34
CA GLY A 254 -13.51 -3.20 -6.23
C GLY A 254 -12.43 -3.56 -7.24
N LYS A 255 -11.82 -4.77 -7.14
CA LYS A 255 -10.74 -5.23 -8.02
C LYS A 255 -9.60 -4.22 -8.12
N ILE A 256 -9.19 -3.68 -6.98
CA ILE A 256 -8.20 -2.60 -6.91
C ILE A 256 -6.79 -3.11 -6.66
N ARG A 257 -6.59 -4.40 -6.35
CA ARG A 257 -5.34 -4.88 -5.76
C ARG A 257 -4.61 -5.80 -6.74
N GLN A 258 -3.40 -5.42 -7.12
CA GLN A 258 -2.45 -6.28 -7.80
C GLN A 258 -1.37 -6.71 -6.79
N HIS A 259 -1.12 -8.01 -6.69
CA HIS A 259 0.01 -8.57 -5.94
C HIS A 259 1.03 -9.12 -6.92
N GLY A 260 2.31 -8.96 -6.61
CA GLY A 260 3.41 -9.44 -7.43
C GLY A 260 4.75 -9.29 -6.72
N TRP A 261 5.82 -9.30 -7.51
CA TRP A 261 7.18 -9.03 -7.05
C TRP A 261 7.59 -7.65 -7.54
N VAL A 262 8.23 -6.85 -6.69
CA VAL A 262 8.80 -5.56 -7.09
C VAL A 262 10.31 -5.66 -7.11
N ASN A 263 10.93 -5.12 -8.15
CA ASN A 263 12.38 -5.07 -8.28
C ASN A 263 12.87 -3.61 -8.14
N PRO A 264 14.13 -3.40 -7.72
CA PRO A 264 14.80 -2.12 -7.89
C PRO A 264 14.79 -1.67 -9.36
N PRO A 265 14.86 -0.35 -9.65
CA PRO A 265 14.76 0.17 -11.01
C PRO A 265 15.75 -0.45 -12.01
N GLU A 266 16.96 -0.80 -11.56
CA GLU A 266 18.00 -1.42 -12.37
C GLU A 266 17.70 -2.88 -12.77
N GLU A 267 16.79 -3.54 -12.07
CA GLU A 267 16.34 -4.92 -12.28
C GLU A 267 14.87 -5.01 -12.74
N ALA A 268 14.23 -3.87 -13.00
CA ALA A 268 12.82 -3.80 -13.39
C ALA A 268 12.53 -4.57 -14.69
N ASP A 269 11.51 -5.43 -14.66
CA ASP A 269 11.02 -6.16 -15.82
C ASP A 269 9.71 -5.52 -16.33
N PRO A 270 9.67 -4.96 -17.56
CA PRO A 270 8.47 -4.34 -18.10
C PRO A 270 7.30 -5.33 -18.30
N ASP A 271 7.56 -6.63 -18.32
CA ASP A 271 6.51 -7.66 -18.40
C ASP A 271 5.99 -8.07 -17.01
N ASN A 272 6.67 -7.68 -15.93
CA ASN A 272 6.18 -7.82 -14.55
C ASN A 272 5.11 -6.74 -14.26
N PRO A 273 3.91 -7.11 -13.79
CA PRO A 273 2.85 -6.16 -13.48
C PRO A 273 3.22 -5.01 -12.53
N ILE A 274 3.96 -5.29 -11.47
CA ILE A 274 4.29 -4.28 -10.45
C ILE A 274 5.38 -3.35 -10.99
N ASP A 275 6.45 -3.91 -11.56
CA ASP A 275 7.53 -3.13 -12.15
C ASP A 275 7.03 -2.24 -13.29
N PHE A 276 6.14 -2.76 -14.15
CA PHE A 276 5.52 -1.95 -15.19
C PHE A 276 4.77 -0.74 -14.62
N MET A 277 3.95 -0.92 -13.59
CA MET A 277 3.17 0.18 -13.01
C MET A 277 4.01 1.19 -12.23
N VAL A 278 5.10 0.74 -11.62
CA VAL A 278 5.98 1.56 -10.76
C VAL A 278 7.05 2.28 -11.58
N HIS A 279 7.72 1.58 -12.50
CA HIS A 279 8.94 2.06 -13.18
C HIS A 279 8.74 2.47 -14.63
N GLU A 280 7.77 1.92 -15.36
CA GLU A 280 7.56 2.23 -16.79
C GLU A 280 6.37 3.17 -17.00
N ALA A 281 5.22 2.83 -16.43
CA ALA A 281 4.03 3.65 -16.49
C ALA A 281 4.02 4.76 -15.43
N GLU A 282 4.89 4.65 -14.41
CA GLU A 282 5.03 5.62 -13.30
C GLU A 282 3.68 6.06 -12.70
N VAL A 283 2.71 5.14 -12.68
CA VAL A 283 1.31 5.42 -12.31
C VAL A 283 1.02 4.99 -10.86
N ALA A 284 1.87 4.13 -10.30
CA ALA A 284 1.75 3.63 -8.94
C ALA A 284 2.88 4.16 -8.06
N LEU A 285 2.53 4.96 -7.06
CA LEU A 285 3.47 5.70 -6.21
C LEU A 285 3.52 5.14 -4.78
N PRO A 286 4.68 5.17 -4.10
CA PRO A 286 4.82 4.70 -2.73
C PRO A 286 4.08 5.61 -1.74
N LEU A 287 3.59 5.06 -0.63
CA LEU A 287 2.95 5.85 0.44
C LEU A 287 3.99 6.36 1.45
N TYR A 288 4.11 7.68 1.54
CA TYR A 288 5.05 8.41 2.37
C TYR A 288 6.51 7.95 2.18
N PRO A 289 7.07 8.01 0.96
CA PRO A 289 8.45 7.57 0.69
C PRO A 289 9.48 8.33 1.54
N GLN A 290 9.19 9.58 1.93
CA GLN A 290 10.03 10.42 2.79
C GLN A 290 10.33 9.81 4.16
N LEU A 291 9.54 8.81 4.60
CA LEU A 291 9.84 8.09 5.84
C LEU A 291 11.13 7.26 5.72
N GLY A 292 11.64 7.02 4.51
CA GLY A 292 12.89 6.29 4.28
C GLY A 292 12.74 4.77 4.32
N LEU A 293 11.55 4.20 4.57
CA LEU A 293 11.41 2.75 4.69
C LEU A 293 11.48 2.01 3.35
N GLU A 294 11.36 2.73 2.23
CA GLU A 294 11.14 2.15 0.90
C GLU A 294 9.98 1.13 0.92
N PRO A 295 8.73 1.60 1.16
CA PRO A 295 7.55 0.74 1.18
C PRO A 295 7.31 0.02 -0.14
N ASN A 296 6.89 -1.25 -0.06
CA ASN A 296 6.63 -2.11 -1.22
C ASN A 296 5.12 -2.23 -1.55
N VAL A 297 4.30 -1.31 -1.03
CA VAL A 297 2.90 -1.14 -1.43
C VAL A 297 2.76 0.24 -2.06
N TYR A 298 2.32 0.23 -3.30
CA TYR A 298 2.16 1.40 -4.16
C TYR A 298 0.68 1.67 -4.40
N TYR A 299 0.35 2.91 -4.73
CA TYR A 299 -1.01 3.37 -4.92
C TYR A 299 -1.11 4.13 -6.23
N VAL A 300 -2.16 3.86 -7.01
CA VAL A 300 -2.54 4.73 -8.12
C VAL A 300 -3.32 5.91 -7.53
N PRO A 301 -2.78 7.14 -7.54
CA PRO A 301 -3.40 8.26 -6.84
C PRO A 301 -4.83 8.56 -7.36
N PRO A 302 -5.74 9.02 -6.49
CA PRO A 302 -7.10 9.36 -6.89
C PRO A 302 -7.11 10.64 -7.73
N ILE A 303 -7.66 10.57 -8.94
CA ILE A 303 -7.61 11.69 -9.89
C ILE A 303 -8.46 12.91 -9.51
N ASN A 304 -9.41 12.73 -8.58
CA ASN A 304 -10.40 13.73 -8.16
C ASN A 304 -10.03 14.46 -6.84
N VAL A 305 -8.79 14.32 -6.38
CA VAL A 305 -8.29 14.89 -5.11
C VAL A 305 -7.22 15.95 -5.40
N PRO A 306 -7.13 17.04 -4.59
CA PRO A 306 -6.11 18.07 -4.76
C PRO A 306 -4.70 17.52 -4.83
N THR A 307 -3.96 17.90 -5.87
CA THR A 307 -2.57 17.45 -6.10
C THR A 307 -1.68 17.80 -4.92
N ASP A 308 -1.82 18.99 -4.31
CA ASP A 308 -1.00 19.38 -3.14
C ASP A 308 -1.16 18.41 -1.95
N TYR A 309 -2.39 17.95 -1.69
CA TYR A 309 -2.63 16.97 -0.62
C TYR A 309 -2.00 15.62 -0.96
N LEU A 310 -2.15 15.17 -2.22
CA LEU A 310 -1.59 13.91 -2.70
C LEU A 310 -0.06 13.95 -2.77
N PHE A 311 0.55 15.09 -3.09
CA PHE A 311 2.00 15.29 -3.15
C PHE A 311 2.64 15.04 -1.78
N GLN A 312 2.01 15.49 -0.69
CA GLN A 312 2.47 15.17 0.66
C GLN A 312 2.48 13.65 0.92
N MET A 313 1.51 12.92 0.36
CA MET A 313 1.33 11.49 0.60
C MET A 313 2.20 10.60 -0.28
N PHE A 314 2.37 10.97 -1.54
CA PHE A 314 2.95 10.10 -2.56
C PHE A 314 4.26 10.65 -3.15
N GLY A 315 4.62 11.89 -2.82
CA GLY A 315 5.84 12.54 -3.28
C GLY A 315 5.74 13.09 -4.72
N PRO A 316 6.88 13.30 -5.38
CA PRO A 316 6.96 13.68 -6.79
C PRO A 316 6.27 12.67 -7.71
N GLY A 317 5.84 13.11 -8.89
CA GLY A 317 5.19 12.24 -9.90
C GLY A 317 3.67 12.11 -9.78
N VAL A 318 3.03 12.69 -8.75
CA VAL A 318 1.57 12.62 -8.56
C VAL A 318 0.80 13.18 -9.74
N GLU A 319 1.24 14.31 -10.29
CA GLU A 319 0.54 14.98 -11.40
C GLU A 319 0.65 14.12 -12.67
N GLU A 320 1.85 13.62 -12.97
CA GLU A 320 2.14 12.73 -14.09
C GLU A 320 1.38 11.39 -13.97
N ALA A 321 1.30 10.82 -12.77
CA ALA A 321 0.55 9.60 -12.49
C ALA A 321 -0.96 9.81 -12.71
N LYS A 322 -1.51 10.94 -12.25
CA LYS A 322 -2.92 11.30 -12.49
C LYS A 322 -3.21 11.44 -13.99
N GLU A 323 -2.35 12.13 -14.73
CA GLU A 323 -2.52 12.30 -16.18
C GLU A 323 -2.40 10.97 -16.94
N THR A 324 -1.43 10.14 -16.58
CA THR A 324 -1.26 8.79 -17.15
C THR A 324 -2.51 7.93 -16.91
N TYR A 325 -3.06 7.95 -15.69
CA TYR A 325 -4.29 7.22 -15.38
C TYR A 325 -5.51 7.78 -16.13
N LYS A 326 -5.66 9.11 -16.21
CA LYS A 326 -6.73 9.75 -17.02
C LYS A 326 -6.61 9.37 -18.50
N ALA A 327 -5.40 9.38 -19.06
CA ALA A 327 -5.14 9.01 -20.45
C ALA A 327 -5.46 7.54 -20.73
N ALA A 328 -5.03 6.64 -19.84
CA ALA A 328 -5.43 5.24 -19.89
C ALA A 328 -6.96 5.11 -19.87
N ARG A 329 -7.66 5.79 -18.96
CA ARG A 329 -9.13 5.75 -18.85
C ARG A 329 -9.86 6.29 -20.09
N ARG A 330 -9.31 7.31 -20.77
CA ARG A 330 -9.89 7.86 -22.02
C ARG A 330 -9.77 6.90 -23.21
N GLY A 331 -8.92 5.88 -23.13
CA GLY A 331 -8.69 4.96 -24.24
C GLY A 331 -7.49 5.34 -25.12
N ASP A 332 -6.60 6.22 -24.66
CA ASP A 332 -5.43 6.67 -25.43
C ASP A 332 -4.50 5.47 -25.73
N GLU A 333 -4.21 5.19 -27.01
CA GLU A 333 -3.58 3.93 -27.44
C GLU A 333 -2.17 3.71 -26.85
N GLU A 334 -1.45 4.80 -26.58
CA GLU A 334 -0.15 4.78 -25.88
C GLU A 334 -0.22 4.06 -24.52
N HIS A 335 -1.36 4.16 -23.82
CA HIS A 335 -1.57 3.53 -22.52
C HIS A 335 -2.38 2.24 -22.61
N ARG A 336 -2.43 1.58 -23.77
CA ARG A 336 -3.13 0.29 -23.95
C ARG A 336 -2.61 -0.78 -22.99
N LYS A 337 -1.28 -0.90 -22.85
CA LYS A 337 -0.65 -1.88 -21.96
C LYS A 337 -1.10 -1.68 -20.50
N LEU A 338 -1.14 -0.42 -20.03
CA LEU A 338 -1.66 -0.07 -18.72
C LEU A 338 -3.15 -0.40 -18.57
N ARG A 339 -4.01 -0.03 -19.54
CA ARG A 339 -5.44 -0.39 -19.50
C ARG A 339 -5.65 -1.90 -19.34
N GLY A 340 -4.94 -2.69 -20.14
CA GLY A 340 -5.05 -4.15 -20.09
C GLY A 340 -4.64 -4.71 -18.72
N LEU A 341 -3.58 -4.17 -18.12
CA LEU A 341 -3.17 -4.56 -16.78
C LEU A 341 -4.21 -4.15 -15.71
N LEU A 342 -4.78 -2.95 -15.79
CA LEU A 342 -5.86 -2.51 -14.88
C LEU A 342 -7.12 -3.40 -14.98
N HIS A 343 -7.37 -4.02 -16.14
CA HIS A 343 -8.43 -5.02 -16.32
C HIS A 343 -8.08 -6.38 -15.69
N LEU A 344 -6.81 -6.77 -15.68
CA LEU A 344 -6.34 -8.00 -15.04
C LEU A 344 -6.41 -7.96 -13.51
N MET A 345 -6.32 -6.78 -12.89
CA MET A 345 -6.39 -6.64 -11.44
C MET A 345 -7.66 -7.30 -10.87
N GLY A 346 -7.50 -8.21 -9.90
CA GLY A 346 -8.62 -8.91 -9.26
C GLY A 346 -9.41 -9.86 -10.18
N SER A 347 -8.84 -10.27 -11.32
CA SER A 347 -9.47 -11.23 -12.25
C SER A 347 -9.19 -12.70 -11.92
N THR A 348 -8.25 -12.98 -11.02
CA THR A 348 -7.81 -14.33 -10.65
C THR A 348 -7.34 -14.39 -9.19
N GLU A 349 -7.34 -15.58 -8.59
CA GLU A 349 -6.79 -15.86 -7.26
C GLU A 349 -5.28 -16.19 -7.28
N TRP A 350 -4.71 -16.36 -8.47
CA TRP A 350 -3.30 -16.66 -8.70
C TRP A 350 -2.49 -15.38 -8.91
N ARG A 351 -1.25 -15.37 -8.44
CA ARG A 351 -0.34 -14.25 -8.66
C ARG A 351 0.03 -14.18 -10.14
N ILE A 352 -0.20 -13.03 -10.74
CA ILE A 352 0.29 -12.71 -12.09
C ILE A 352 1.73 -12.22 -11.93
N GLU A 353 2.69 -12.95 -12.49
CA GLU A 353 4.11 -12.58 -12.51
C GLU A 353 4.53 -11.98 -13.86
N GLN A 354 3.81 -12.31 -14.94
CA GLN A 354 3.99 -11.71 -16.26
C GLN A 354 2.64 -11.41 -16.90
N PHE A 355 2.57 -10.40 -17.78
CA PHE A 355 1.35 -10.09 -18.51
C PHE A 355 1.61 -9.69 -19.97
N GLU A 356 0.61 -9.88 -20.81
CA GLU A 356 0.59 -9.50 -22.21
C GLU A 356 -0.73 -8.82 -22.53
N VAL A 357 -0.70 -7.80 -23.39
CA VAL A 357 -1.90 -7.11 -23.88
C VAL A 357 -1.94 -7.17 -25.39
N THR A 358 -3.01 -7.76 -25.92
CA THR A 358 -3.27 -7.91 -27.36
C THR A 358 -4.35 -6.94 -27.83
N ASP A 359 -4.74 -7.05 -29.11
CA ASP A 359 -5.87 -6.31 -29.66
C ASP A 359 -7.22 -6.70 -29.03
N GLU A 360 -7.35 -7.95 -28.58
CA GLU A 360 -8.64 -8.50 -28.11
C GLU A 360 -8.71 -8.61 -26.58
N GLU A 361 -7.60 -8.90 -25.91
CA GLU A 361 -7.58 -9.25 -24.49
C GLU A 361 -6.24 -8.96 -23.80
N ALA A 362 -6.29 -8.83 -22.48
CA ALA A 362 -5.16 -8.86 -21.57
C ALA A 362 -5.05 -10.26 -20.95
N ILE A 363 -3.82 -10.77 -20.87
CA ILE A 363 -3.50 -12.13 -20.44
C ILE A 363 -2.49 -12.05 -19.29
N GLY A 364 -2.76 -12.76 -18.19
CA GLY A 364 -1.86 -12.89 -17.05
C GLY A 364 -1.28 -14.30 -16.95
N TYR A 365 0.02 -14.38 -16.67
CA TYR A 365 0.79 -15.61 -16.51
C TYR A 365 1.39 -15.71 -15.10
N ASP A 366 1.43 -16.92 -14.54
CA ASP A 366 2.14 -17.20 -13.28
C ASP A 366 3.65 -17.40 -13.50
N GLY A 367 4.40 -17.62 -12.41
CA GLY A 367 5.85 -17.85 -12.47
C GLY A 367 6.30 -19.13 -13.20
N SER A 368 5.37 -20.00 -13.61
CA SER A 368 5.64 -21.16 -14.47
C SER A 368 5.40 -20.87 -15.97
N GLY A 369 4.86 -19.70 -16.29
CA GLY A 369 4.38 -19.34 -17.62
C GLY A 369 2.97 -19.86 -17.95
N SER A 370 2.25 -20.40 -16.95
CA SER A 370 0.87 -20.87 -17.14
C SER A 370 -0.09 -19.68 -17.14
N THR A 371 -1.04 -19.67 -18.06
CA THR A 371 -2.09 -18.65 -18.08
C THR A 371 -3.02 -18.81 -16.89
N VAL A 372 -3.14 -17.75 -16.09
CA VAL A 372 -4.00 -17.71 -14.89
C VAL A 372 -5.15 -16.70 -14.99
N ALA A 373 -5.13 -15.82 -15.98
CA ALA A 373 -6.19 -14.85 -16.26
C ALA A 373 -6.25 -14.48 -17.75
N ARG A 374 -7.47 -14.23 -18.24
CA ARG A 374 -7.74 -13.60 -19.54
C ARG A 374 -8.94 -12.66 -19.37
N VAL A 375 -8.79 -11.41 -19.78
CA VAL A 375 -9.85 -10.40 -19.68
C VAL A 375 -9.94 -9.66 -21.01
N PRO A 376 -11.13 -9.54 -21.62
CA PRO A 376 -11.26 -8.81 -22.88
C PRO A 376 -10.93 -7.32 -22.70
N MET A 377 -10.33 -6.71 -23.73
CA MET A 377 -10.06 -5.27 -23.74
C MET A 377 -11.32 -4.42 -23.91
N GLU A 378 -12.36 -5.00 -24.53
CA GLU A 378 -13.67 -4.38 -24.69
C GLU A 378 -14.75 -5.31 -24.17
N GLU A 379 -15.60 -4.82 -23.26
CA GLU A 379 -16.78 -5.57 -22.84
C GLU A 379 -17.86 -5.51 -23.93
N PRO A 380 -18.34 -6.66 -24.42
CA PRO A 380 -19.39 -6.67 -25.42
C PRO A 380 -20.70 -6.13 -24.83
N GLN A 381 -21.20 -5.05 -25.40
CA GLN A 381 -22.48 -4.46 -25.01
C GLN A 381 -23.64 -5.15 -25.74
N TYR A 382 -24.62 -5.65 -24.98
CA TYR A 382 -25.82 -6.27 -25.52
C TYR A 382 -27.04 -5.44 -25.18
N GLN A 383 -27.68 -4.85 -26.18
CA GLN A 383 -28.99 -4.25 -26.01
C GLN A 383 -30.05 -5.36 -26.09
N ARG A 384 -30.79 -5.56 -24.99
CA ARG A 384 -31.91 -6.51 -24.95
C ARG A 384 -33.21 -5.81 -25.28
N GLU A 385 -34.07 -6.49 -26.01
CA GLU A 385 -35.44 -6.03 -26.27
C GLU A 385 -36.16 -5.74 -24.95
N HIS A 386 -36.95 -4.67 -24.90
CA HIS A 386 -37.69 -4.32 -23.69
C HIS A 386 -38.68 -5.43 -23.27
N PHE A 387 -39.25 -6.15 -24.25
CA PHE A 387 -40.11 -7.30 -24.01
C PHE A 387 -39.33 -8.61 -24.18
N ASP A 388 -39.35 -9.45 -23.14
CA ASP A 388 -38.85 -10.81 -23.16
C ASP A 388 -39.96 -11.77 -23.60
N ALA A 389 -40.02 -12.08 -24.89
CA ALA A 389 -41.00 -13.01 -25.44
C ALA A 389 -40.88 -14.44 -24.90
N GLN A 390 -39.68 -14.86 -24.49
CA GLN A 390 -39.44 -16.20 -23.94
C GLN A 390 -40.04 -16.34 -22.54
N ASN A 391 -39.90 -15.29 -21.72
CA ASN A 391 -40.40 -15.27 -20.34
C ASN A 391 -41.76 -14.56 -20.20
N ASN A 392 -42.32 -14.04 -21.30
CA ASN A 392 -43.54 -13.23 -21.31
C ASN A 392 -43.51 -12.10 -20.27
N ALA A 393 -42.40 -11.39 -20.20
CA ALA A 393 -42.12 -10.38 -19.19
C ALA A 393 -41.54 -9.11 -19.81
N TYR A 394 -41.81 -7.96 -19.20
CA TYR A 394 -41.13 -6.71 -19.55
C TYR A 394 -39.88 -6.54 -18.69
N ARG A 395 -38.77 -6.22 -19.34
CA ARG A 395 -37.53 -5.84 -18.67
C ARG A 395 -37.68 -4.39 -18.22
N LEU A 396 -37.78 -4.18 -16.92
CA LEU A 396 -37.78 -2.84 -16.33
C LEU A 396 -36.35 -2.53 -15.93
N ASP A 397 -35.79 -1.46 -16.48
CA ASP A 397 -34.56 -0.87 -15.96
C ASP A 397 -34.92 -0.20 -14.64
N VAL A 398 -34.72 -0.92 -13.54
CA VAL A 398 -34.73 -0.33 -12.20
C VAL A 398 -33.29 0.11 -11.94
N THR A 399 -32.98 1.34 -12.36
CA THR A 399 -31.75 2.03 -11.98
C THR A 399 -31.87 2.58 -10.57
#